data_AF-A0A6J1F1X6-F1
#
_entry.id   AF-A0A6J1F1X6-F1
#
_cell.length_a   1.000
_cell.length_b   1.000
_cell.length_c   1.000
_cell.angle_alpha   90.00
_cell.angle_beta   90.00
_cell.angle_gamma   90.00
#
_symmetry.space_group_name_H-M   'P 1'
#
loop_
_entity.id
_entity.type
_entity.pdbx_description
1 polymer ?
#
loop_
_entity_poly.entity_id
_entity_poly.type
_entity_poly.pdbx_seq_one_letter_code
_entity_poly.pdbx_strand_id
1 'polypeptide(L)'
;MAEVGVVAADTGSGGWEFECGNQVKMRKSFKDSLKALEADIQFANTLASDYPKEYGGACLQMRLSYSPAAQFFLFFVQWTDCHLAGALGLLRILIYKAYEDGKTTMSIQERKASLKEFYGVIFPSLVLLQRGTNDIEDRQHREAYAAKYKRKDQLDKGKISEIDLEREEECGICMELNSKVVLPTCCHSMCMKCYRSWRARSQSCPFCRDSLRRVNSGDLWICTSSTEIVDLPFISSENLKRLFMFIDKLPLIVPDPKLISYYLNHY
;
A
#
# COMPACT_ATOMS: atom_id res chain seq x y z
N MET A 1 44.95 -28.57 -43.70
CA MET A 1 43.98 -28.26 -44.77
C MET A 1 42.75 -29.11 -44.50
N ALA A 2 41.55 -28.61 -44.27
CA ALA A 2 41.02 -27.26 -44.11
C ALA A 2 39.71 -27.46 -43.29
N GLU A 3 39.65 -26.87 -42.11
CA GLU A 3 38.77 -25.72 -41.77
C GLU A 3 37.27 -25.99 -41.97
N VAL A 4 36.59 -26.22 -40.84
CA VAL A 4 35.14 -26.07 -40.69
C VAL A 4 34.91 -24.69 -40.08
N GLY A 5 34.35 -23.78 -40.89
CA GLY A 5 34.10 -22.38 -40.53
C GLY A 5 32.73 -22.14 -39.87
N VAL A 6 32.81 -21.44 -38.74
CA VAL A 6 31.90 -20.51 -38.01
C VAL A 6 30.97 -19.70 -38.99
N VAL A 7 29.76 -19.16 -38.71
CA VAL A 7 29.33 -18.16 -37.70
C VAL A 7 27.79 -17.88 -37.70
N ALA A 8 27.20 -17.76 -36.48
CA ALA A 8 26.09 -16.92 -35.91
C ALA A 8 24.75 -16.63 -36.66
N ALA A 9 23.62 -16.18 -36.06
CA ALA A 9 23.31 -15.53 -34.77
C ALA A 9 21.81 -15.62 -34.39
N ASP A 10 21.53 -15.39 -33.10
CA ASP A 10 20.23 -15.28 -32.40
C ASP A 10 19.23 -14.26 -32.95
N THR A 11 17.92 -14.53 -32.74
CA THR A 11 17.04 -13.81 -31.78
C THR A 11 15.56 -14.06 -32.14
N GLY A 12 15.04 -15.20 -31.68
CA GLY A 12 13.61 -15.50 -31.69
C GLY A 12 12.93 -14.89 -30.47
N SER A 13 12.01 -13.95 -30.73
CA SER A 13 11.12 -13.26 -29.80
C SER A 13 10.47 -14.16 -28.75
N GLY A 14 10.83 -13.95 -27.48
CA GLY A 14 10.11 -14.50 -26.33
C GLY A 14 8.75 -13.83 -26.18
N GLY A 15 7.68 -14.59 -26.43
CA GLY A 15 6.34 -14.25 -26.01
C GLY A 15 6.22 -14.47 -24.50
N TRP A 16 5.80 -13.42 -23.78
CA TRP A 16 5.42 -13.55 -22.37
C TRP A 16 4.01 -14.16 -22.31
N GLU A 17 3.94 -15.49 -22.30
CA GLU A 17 2.73 -16.20 -21.87
C GLU A 17 2.55 -15.95 -20.37
N PHE A 18 1.58 -15.10 -20.03
CA PHE A 18 1.05 -15.01 -18.68
C PHE A 18 0.23 -16.29 -18.41
N GLU A 19 0.89 -17.33 -17.90
CA GLU A 19 0.22 -18.44 -17.27
C GLU A 19 -0.50 -17.94 -16.01
N CYS A 20 -1.81 -17.72 -16.12
CA CYS A 20 -2.69 -17.60 -14.97
C CYS A 20 -2.86 -19.00 -14.34
N GLY A 21 -1.82 -19.42 -13.61
CA GLY A 21 -1.86 -20.63 -12.81
C GLY A 21 -2.90 -20.47 -11.70
N ASN A 22 -3.97 -21.28 -11.79
CA ASN A 22 -4.86 -21.56 -10.67
C ASN A 22 -4.03 -21.91 -9.43
N GLN A 23 -3.81 -20.95 -8.54
CA GLN A 23 -3.23 -21.24 -7.23
C GLN A 23 -4.26 -22.04 -6.43
N VAL A 24 -4.09 -23.35 -6.45
CA VAL A 24 -4.56 -24.24 -5.40
C VAL A 24 -4.14 -23.61 -4.08
N LYS A 25 -5.11 -23.13 -3.30
CA LYS A 25 -4.92 -22.51 -1.99
C LYS A 25 -4.37 -23.57 -1.02
N MET A 26 -3.07 -23.85 -1.11
CA MET A 26 -2.34 -24.66 -0.15
C MET A 26 -2.66 -24.08 1.22
N ARG A 27 -3.25 -24.89 2.11
CA ARG A 27 -3.44 -24.53 3.52
C ARG A 27 -2.06 -24.15 4.05
N LYS A 28 -1.81 -22.86 4.23
CA LYS A 28 -0.59 -22.39 4.88
C LYS A 28 -0.58 -23.00 6.28
N SER A 29 0.53 -23.65 6.65
CA SER A 29 0.65 -24.15 8.01
C SER A 29 0.53 -22.98 8.99
N PHE A 30 0.16 -23.24 10.24
CA PHE A 30 0.14 -22.20 11.28
C PHE A 30 1.48 -21.44 11.31
N LYS A 31 2.58 -22.19 11.21
CA LYS A 31 3.95 -21.68 11.19
C LYS A 31 4.21 -20.73 10.02
N ASP A 32 3.71 -21.05 8.82
CA ASP A 32 3.91 -20.20 7.64
C ASP A 32 3.02 -18.95 7.69
N SER A 33 1.79 -19.09 8.19
CA SER A 33 0.86 -17.96 8.38
C SER A 33 1.39 -16.99 9.46
N LEU A 34 2.01 -17.54 10.50
CA LEU A 34 2.67 -16.76 11.55
C LEU A 34 3.89 -15.99 11.02
N LYS A 35 4.76 -16.66 10.24
CA LYS A 35 5.91 -16.00 9.60
C LYS A 35 5.48 -14.88 8.65
N ALA A 36 4.41 -15.11 7.88
CA ALA A 36 3.84 -14.07 7.01
C ALA A 36 3.37 -12.87 7.84
N LEU A 37 2.64 -13.10 8.93
CA LEU A 37 2.23 -12.05 9.85
C LEU A 37 3.42 -11.29 10.47
N GLU A 38 4.47 -11.99 10.88
CA GLU A 38 5.68 -11.36 11.40
C GLU A 38 6.36 -10.49 10.34
N ALA A 39 6.46 -10.96 9.09
CA ALA A 39 6.99 -10.17 7.99
C ALA A 39 6.15 -8.92 7.70
N ASP A 40 4.82 -9.03 7.72
CA ASP A 40 3.92 -7.89 7.54
C ASP A 40 4.06 -6.87 8.67
N ILE A 41 4.24 -7.31 9.93
CA ILE A 41 4.51 -6.43 11.07
C ILE A 41 5.85 -5.70 10.90
N GLN A 42 6.90 -6.41 10.45
CA GLN A 42 8.19 -5.78 10.19
C GLN A 42 8.10 -4.75 9.06
N PHE A 43 7.40 -5.08 7.97
CA PHE A 43 7.17 -4.13 6.89
C PHE A 43 6.40 -2.90 7.40
N ALA A 44 5.35 -3.09 8.20
CA ALA A 44 4.60 -2.00 8.81
C ALA A 44 5.48 -1.10 9.70
N ASN A 45 6.45 -1.66 10.43
CA ASN A 45 7.42 -0.89 11.21
C ASN A 45 8.34 -0.05 10.32
N THR A 46 8.83 -0.61 9.21
CA THR A 46 9.61 0.15 8.22
C THR A 46 8.80 1.31 7.64
N LEU A 47 7.52 1.09 7.35
CA LEU A 47 6.66 2.19 6.90
C LEU A 47 6.48 3.25 8.00
N ALA A 48 6.31 2.82 9.24
CA ALA A 48 6.08 3.71 10.35
C ALA A 48 7.31 4.54 10.76
N SER A 49 8.53 4.08 10.46
CA SER A 49 9.76 4.81 10.77
C SER A 49 9.94 6.09 9.97
N ASP A 50 9.25 6.24 8.85
CA ASP A 50 9.38 7.40 7.96
C ASP A 50 8.58 8.63 8.46
N TYR A 51 7.74 8.47 9.49
CA TYR A 51 6.83 9.52 9.99
C TYR A 51 7.13 10.11 11.38
N PRO A 52 8.40 10.30 11.83
CA PRO A 52 8.70 10.75 13.19
C PRO A 52 8.33 12.23 13.45
N LYS A 53 8.14 13.03 12.38
CA LYS A 53 8.06 14.50 12.45
C LYS A 53 6.76 15.06 12.99
N GLU A 54 5.65 14.32 12.95
CA GLU A 54 4.33 14.83 13.36
C GLU A 54 3.89 14.35 14.76
N TYR A 55 4.66 13.45 15.39
CA TYR A 55 4.36 12.90 16.73
C TYR A 55 5.49 13.18 17.75
N GLY A 56 5.93 14.44 17.87
CA GLY A 56 6.90 14.84 18.90
C GLY A 56 8.22 14.07 18.89
N GLY A 57 8.64 13.56 17.72
CA GLY A 57 9.88 12.80 17.55
C GLY A 57 9.82 11.32 17.93
N ALA A 58 8.63 10.75 18.20
CA ALA A 58 8.46 9.33 18.47
C ALA A 58 8.11 8.55 17.18
N CYS A 59 8.81 7.44 16.93
CA CYS A 59 8.46 6.47 15.90
C CYS A 59 7.50 5.41 16.46
N LEU A 60 6.56 4.96 15.63
CA LEU A 60 5.60 3.91 15.99
C LEU A 60 6.23 2.55 15.72
N GLN A 61 6.21 1.66 16.71
CA GLN A 61 6.72 0.31 16.55
C GLN A 61 5.69 -0.73 17.01
N MET A 62 5.64 -1.83 16.29
CA MET A 62 4.69 -2.91 16.43
C MET A 62 5.42 -4.23 16.67
N ARG A 63 4.90 -5.03 17.60
CA ARG A 63 5.42 -6.38 17.88
C ARG A 63 4.29 -7.38 18.08
N LEU A 64 4.52 -8.62 17.68
CA LEU A 64 3.59 -9.71 17.97
C LEU A 64 3.71 -10.10 19.46
N SER A 65 2.56 -10.36 20.09
CA SER A 65 2.46 -10.82 21.47
C SER A 65 1.52 -12.01 21.58
N TYR A 66 1.93 -12.97 22.41
CA TYR A 66 1.18 -14.18 22.69
C TYR A 66 0.53 -14.07 24.07
N SER A 67 -0.74 -14.46 24.16
CA SER A 67 -1.41 -14.61 25.46
C SER A 67 -0.73 -15.73 26.27
N PRO A 68 -0.67 -15.65 27.61
CA PRO A 68 -0.20 -16.77 28.45
C PRO A 68 -0.94 -18.08 28.15
N ALA A 69 -2.22 -17.99 27.76
CA ALA A 69 -3.01 -19.14 27.35
C ALA A 69 -2.50 -19.81 26.07
N ALA A 70 -1.79 -19.09 25.20
CA ALA A 70 -1.28 -19.62 23.93
C ALA A 70 -0.37 -20.84 24.14
N GLN A 71 0.41 -20.88 25.22
CA GLN A 71 1.27 -22.03 25.55
C GLN A 71 0.49 -23.36 25.67
N PHE A 72 -0.78 -23.31 26.09
CA PHE A 72 -1.63 -24.49 26.23
C PHE A 72 -2.39 -24.84 24.94
N PHE A 73 -2.64 -23.86 24.07
CA PHE A 73 -3.45 -24.04 22.86
C PHE A 73 -2.65 -24.20 21.58
N LEU A 74 -1.40 -23.70 21.52
CA LEU A 74 -0.56 -23.75 20.31
C LEU A 74 -0.27 -25.19 19.85
N PHE A 75 -0.27 -26.16 20.77
CA PHE A 75 -0.14 -27.58 20.46
C PHE A 75 -1.31 -28.11 19.61
N PHE A 76 -2.53 -27.65 19.87
CA PHE A 76 -3.74 -28.02 19.12
C PHE A 76 -3.91 -27.23 17.80
N VAL A 77 -3.25 -26.08 17.69
CA VAL A 77 -3.40 -25.10 16.60
C VAL A 77 -2.48 -25.39 15.40
N GLN A 78 -1.61 -26.42 15.47
CA GLN A 78 -0.67 -26.80 14.40
C GLN A 78 -1.33 -26.93 12.99
N TRP A 79 -2.63 -27.23 12.94
CA TRP A 79 -3.40 -27.44 11.71
C TRP A 79 -4.31 -26.26 11.32
N THR A 80 -4.15 -25.09 11.93
CA THR A 80 -5.05 -23.93 11.75
C THR A 80 -4.32 -22.65 11.35
N ASP A 81 -5.05 -21.70 10.77
CA ASP A 81 -4.54 -20.39 10.35
C ASP A 81 -4.29 -19.47 11.58
N CYS A 82 -3.29 -18.59 11.52
CA CYS A 82 -3.03 -17.59 12.56
C CYS A 82 -4.21 -16.62 12.75
N HIS A 83 -5.07 -16.46 11.75
CA HIS A 83 -6.33 -15.74 11.88
C HIS A 83 -7.27 -16.31 12.96
N LEU A 84 -7.32 -17.64 13.09
CA LEU A 84 -8.13 -18.29 14.13
C LEU A 84 -7.52 -18.03 15.52
N ALA A 85 -6.20 -18.14 15.66
CA ALA A 85 -5.50 -17.83 16.90
C ALA A 85 -5.68 -16.35 17.31
N GLY A 86 -5.70 -15.43 16.34
CA GLY A 86 -6.04 -14.02 16.57
C GLY A 86 -7.48 -13.80 17.03
N ALA A 87 -8.44 -14.50 16.42
CA ALA A 87 -9.86 -14.45 16.80
C ALA A 87 -10.12 -14.99 18.21
N LEU A 88 -9.42 -16.07 18.60
CA LEU A 88 -9.45 -16.64 19.94
C LEU A 88 -8.69 -15.80 20.99
N GLY A 89 -8.02 -14.72 20.57
CA GLY A 89 -7.25 -13.87 21.48
C GLY A 89 -5.92 -14.45 21.96
N LEU A 90 -5.42 -15.49 21.29
CA LEU A 90 -4.11 -16.07 21.57
C LEU A 90 -2.98 -15.20 21.02
N LEU A 91 -3.25 -14.44 19.96
CA LEU A 91 -2.33 -13.50 19.33
C LEU A 91 -2.88 -12.07 19.39
N ARG A 92 -2.01 -11.12 19.73
CA ARG A 92 -2.26 -9.68 19.72
C ARG A 92 -1.04 -8.95 19.16
N ILE A 93 -1.25 -7.79 18.57
CA ILE A 93 -0.19 -6.92 18.11
C ILE A 93 -0.08 -5.78 19.12
N LEU A 94 1.10 -5.59 19.68
CA LEU A 94 1.39 -4.51 20.61
C LEU A 94 1.99 -3.34 19.83
N ILE A 95 1.48 -2.16 20.10
CA ILE A 95 1.90 -0.92 19.45
C ILE A 95 2.45 0.00 20.53
N TYR A 96 3.66 0.49 20.35
CA TYR A 96 4.32 1.38 21.29
C TYR A 96 5.05 2.52 20.55
N LYS A 97 5.36 3.57 21.30
CA LYS A 97 6.08 4.74 20.81
C LYS A 97 7.53 4.64 21.27
N ALA A 98 8.46 4.55 20.32
CA ALA A 98 9.90 4.58 20.57
C ALA A 98 10.41 6.00 20.26
N TYR A 99 11.17 6.59 21.18
CA TYR A 99 11.80 7.90 20.99
C TYR A 99 13.27 7.67 20.60
N GLU A 100 13.81 8.48 19.68
CA GLU A 100 15.22 8.39 19.24
C GLU A 100 16.22 8.93 20.28
N ASP A 101 15.75 9.51 21.38
CA ASP A 101 16.63 10.05 22.40
C ASP A 101 17.38 8.90 23.09
N GLY A 102 18.72 8.88 23.01
CA GLY A 102 19.58 7.79 23.48
C GLY A 102 19.51 7.46 24.98
N LYS A 103 18.56 8.06 25.71
CA LYS A 103 18.06 7.58 27.00
C LYS A 103 16.86 6.67 26.73
N THR A 104 17.04 5.39 27.01
CA THR A 104 16.07 4.28 26.91
C THR A 104 14.83 4.45 27.82
N THR A 105 14.21 5.62 27.86
CA THR A 105 12.86 5.76 28.42
C THR A 105 11.88 5.37 27.33
N MET A 106 11.69 4.05 27.17
CA MET A 106 10.51 3.53 26.48
C MET A 106 9.29 4.18 27.11
N SER A 107 8.61 5.09 26.40
CA SER A 107 7.37 5.64 26.95
C SER A 107 6.37 4.50 27.08
N ILE A 108 5.84 4.37 28.29
CA ILE A 108 5.27 3.17 28.89
C ILE A 108 3.85 2.88 28.36
N GLN A 109 3.46 3.46 27.22
CA GLN A 109 2.10 3.41 26.71
C GLN A 109 1.96 2.37 25.59
N GLU A 110 1.82 1.10 25.98
CA GLU A 110 1.59 0.01 25.03
C GLU A 110 0.09 -0.13 24.70
N ARG A 111 -0.27 -0.20 23.43
CA ARG A 111 -1.64 -0.43 22.96
C ARG A 111 -1.78 -1.85 22.39
N LYS A 112 -2.91 -2.50 22.63
CA LYS A 112 -3.23 -3.81 22.04
C LYS A 112 -4.13 -3.66 20.83
N ALA A 113 -3.66 -4.14 19.68
CA ALA A 113 -4.46 -4.35 18.48
C ALA A 113 -4.72 -5.85 18.26
N SER A 114 -5.90 -6.15 17.77
CA SER A 114 -6.24 -7.45 17.18
C SER A 114 -5.74 -7.53 15.75
N LEU A 115 -5.65 -8.76 15.22
CA LEU A 115 -5.29 -9.01 13.83
C LEU A 115 -6.26 -8.36 12.84
N LYS A 116 -7.55 -8.27 13.23
CA LYS A 116 -8.58 -7.60 12.44
C LYS A 116 -8.34 -6.09 12.35
N GLU A 117 -7.94 -5.45 13.44
CA GLU A 117 -7.62 -4.02 13.45
C GLU A 117 -6.33 -3.73 12.68
N PHE A 118 -5.35 -4.62 12.79
CA PHE A 118 -4.10 -4.50 12.05
C PHE A 118 -4.33 -4.56 10.53
N TYR A 119 -4.89 -5.66 10.02
CA TYR A 119 -5.11 -5.78 8.57
C TYR A 119 -6.28 -4.93 8.05
N GLY A 120 -7.24 -4.57 8.91
CA GLY A 120 -8.41 -3.80 8.50
C GLY A 120 -8.19 -2.28 8.48
N VAL A 121 -7.28 -1.76 9.30
CA VAL A 121 -7.08 -0.31 9.47
C VAL A 121 -5.62 0.07 9.45
N ILE A 122 -4.80 -0.48 10.34
CA ILE A 122 -3.44 0.01 10.59
C ILE A 122 -2.53 -0.22 9.38
N PHE A 123 -2.43 -1.47 8.91
CA PHE A 123 -1.57 -1.86 7.81
C PHE A 123 -1.97 -1.19 6.48
N PRO A 124 -3.26 -1.18 6.07
CA PRO A 124 -3.69 -0.44 4.88
C PRO A 124 -3.41 1.06 4.97
N SER A 125 -3.56 1.67 6.15
CA SER A 125 -3.30 3.10 6.33
C SER A 125 -1.82 3.44 6.13
N LEU A 126 -0.91 2.61 6.67
CA LEU A 126 0.53 2.79 6.49
C LEU A 126 0.95 2.63 5.02
N VAL A 127 0.41 1.62 4.32
CA VAL A 127 0.67 1.43 2.89
C VAL A 127 0.12 2.60 2.06
N LEU A 128 -1.06 3.12 2.42
CA LEU A 128 -1.64 4.27 1.74
C LEU A 128 -0.78 5.53 1.93
N LEU A 129 -0.28 5.76 3.14
CA LEU A 129 0.60 6.88 3.44
C LEU A 129 1.90 6.80 2.63
N GLN A 130 2.51 5.60 2.52
CA GLN A 130 3.71 5.41 1.71
C GLN A 130 3.49 5.78 0.24
N ARG A 131 2.36 5.36 -0.35
CA ARG A 131 2.02 5.74 -1.74
C ARG A 131 1.88 7.24 -1.91
N GLY A 132 1.22 7.91 -0.95
CA GLY A 132 1.12 9.37 -0.95
C GLY A 132 2.48 10.06 -0.86
N THR A 133 3.40 9.55 -0.04
CA THR A 133 4.77 10.09 0.09
C THR A 133 5.55 9.94 -1.22
N ASN A 134 5.52 8.75 -1.84
CA ASN A 134 6.19 8.50 -3.11
C ASN A 134 5.67 9.41 -4.24
N ASP A 135 4.34 9.60 -4.35
CA ASP A 135 3.74 10.48 -5.36
C ASP A 135 4.18 11.95 -5.18
N ILE A 136 4.34 12.40 -3.93
CA ILE A 136 4.84 13.75 -3.62
C ILE A 136 6.31 13.87 -4.02
N GLU A 137 7.14 12.89 -3.69
CA GLU A 137 8.57 12.87 -4.03
C GLU A 137 8.80 12.82 -5.55
N ASP A 138 8.04 11.99 -6.27
CA ASP A 138 8.09 11.90 -7.73
C ASP A 138 7.69 13.22 -8.38
N ARG A 139 6.64 13.88 -7.86
CA ARG A 139 6.23 15.21 -8.34
C ARG A 139 7.31 16.25 -8.09
N GLN A 140 7.91 16.29 -6.90
CA GLN A 140 9.01 17.20 -6.57
C GLN A 140 10.24 16.95 -7.44
N HIS A 141 10.60 15.69 -7.67
CA HIS A 141 11.73 15.31 -8.52
C HIS A 141 11.47 15.74 -9.97
N ARG A 142 10.25 15.54 -10.47
CA ARG A 142 9.82 15.99 -11.80
C ARG A 142 9.86 17.52 -11.95
N GLU A 143 9.33 18.26 -10.98
CA GLU A 143 9.37 19.72 -10.95
C GLU A 143 10.82 20.24 -10.90
N ALA A 144 11.66 19.63 -10.06
CA ALA A 144 13.08 19.96 -9.96
C ALA A 144 13.83 19.65 -11.26
N TYR A 145 13.53 18.54 -11.92
CA TYR A 145 14.09 18.18 -13.23
C TYR A 145 13.66 19.18 -14.32
N ALA A 146 12.36 19.51 -14.39
CA ALA A 146 11.82 20.50 -15.32
C ALA A 146 12.41 21.90 -15.10
N ALA A 147 12.59 22.33 -13.84
CA ALA A 147 13.20 23.61 -13.50
C ALA A 147 14.69 23.69 -13.88
N LYS A 148 15.40 22.56 -13.86
CA LYS A 148 16.81 22.47 -14.30
C LYS A 148 16.93 22.51 -15.83
N TYR A 149 16.00 21.88 -16.56
CA TYR A 149 16.02 21.84 -18.04
C TYR A 149 15.42 23.09 -18.71
N LYS A 150 14.47 23.80 -18.08
CA LYS A 150 13.98 25.11 -18.58
C LYS A 150 15.05 26.18 -18.70
N ARG A 151 16.20 26.03 -18.01
CA ARG A 151 17.34 26.95 -18.11
C ARG A 151 18.26 26.71 -19.31
N LYS A 152 18.09 25.62 -20.09
CA LYS A 152 19.04 25.26 -21.16
C LYS A 152 18.43 24.87 -22.50
N ASP A 153 17.11 24.72 -22.63
CA ASP A 153 16.51 24.19 -23.85
C ASP A 153 15.26 24.97 -24.31
N GLN A 154 15.50 26.15 -24.91
CA GLN A 154 14.50 26.85 -25.73
C GLN A 154 14.71 26.53 -27.22
N LEU A 155 14.83 25.26 -27.63
CA LEU A 155 14.50 24.86 -29.02
C LEU A 155 14.49 23.33 -29.12
N ASP A 156 13.31 22.76 -29.40
CA ASP A 156 13.05 21.40 -29.92
C ASP A 156 12.73 20.19 -29.02
N LYS A 157 13.17 20.04 -27.75
CA LYS A 157 12.85 18.79 -27.00
C LYS A 157 11.69 18.86 -26.00
N GLY A 158 11.27 20.04 -25.57
CA GLY A 158 10.17 20.21 -24.61
C GLY A 158 8.78 19.81 -25.15
N LYS A 159 8.58 19.84 -26.46
CA LYS A 159 7.28 19.50 -27.08
C LYS A 159 6.92 18.03 -26.91
N ILE A 160 7.88 17.11 -27.00
CA ILE A 160 7.57 15.66 -27.03
C ILE A 160 7.07 15.18 -25.67
N SER A 161 7.68 15.63 -24.57
CA SER A 161 7.28 15.22 -23.22
C SER A 161 5.96 15.82 -22.76
N GLU A 162 5.63 17.05 -23.17
CA GLU A 162 4.35 17.68 -22.82
C GLU A 162 3.20 17.02 -23.61
N ILE A 163 3.45 16.72 -24.90
CA ILE A 163 2.50 16.03 -25.78
C ILE A 163 2.21 14.58 -25.32
N ASP A 164 3.23 13.82 -24.88
CA ASP A 164 3.00 12.43 -24.43
C ASP A 164 2.20 12.37 -23.12
N LEU A 165 2.31 13.38 -22.25
CA LEU A 165 1.53 13.47 -21.01
C LEU A 165 0.09 13.90 -21.26
N GLU A 166 -0.12 14.86 -22.14
CA GLU A 166 -1.46 15.25 -22.60
C GLU A 166 -2.17 14.03 -23.22
N ARG A 167 -1.47 13.25 -24.05
CA ARG A 167 -2.01 12.01 -24.66
C ARG A 167 -2.41 10.96 -23.63
N GLU A 168 -1.66 10.83 -22.53
CA GLU A 168 -1.98 9.91 -21.43
C GLU A 168 -3.15 10.40 -20.56
N GLU A 169 -3.42 11.70 -20.51
CA GLU A 169 -4.56 12.31 -19.79
C GLU A 169 -5.83 12.44 -20.66
N GLU A 170 -5.71 12.29 -21.98
CA GLU A 170 -6.83 12.30 -22.92
C GLU A 170 -7.66 11.02 -22.89
N CYS A 171 -8.97 11.14 -23.06
CA CYS A 171 -9.82 9.97 -23.27
C CYS A 171 -9.45 9.26 -24.58
N GLY A 172 -9.10 7.98 -24.53
CA GLY A 172 -8.77 7.18 -25.73
C GLY A 172 -9.92 6.92 -26.72
N ILE A 173 -11.04 7.62 -26.60
CA ILE A 173 -12.18 7.57 -27.53
C ILE A 173 -12.42 8.95 -28.16
N CYS A 174 -12.53 10.00 -27.36
CA CYS A 174 -12.79 11.37 -27.87
C CYS A 174 -11.55 12.25 -27.97
N MET A 175 -10.39 11.79 -27.49
CA MET A 175 -9.12 12.54 -27.44
C MET A 175 -9.24 13.89 -26.71
N GLU A 176 -10.21 14.03 -25.81
CA GLU A 176 -10.39 15.22 -24.99
C GLU A 176 -9.84 14.98 -23.58
N LEU A 177 -9.22 16.01 -23.01
CA LEU A 177 -8.85 16.09 -21.59
C LEU A 177 -10.11 16.21 -20.73
N ASN A 178 -10.63 15.07 -20.28
CA ASN A 178 -11.74 14.98 -19.34
C ASN A 178 -11.37 13.99 -18.23
N SER A 179 -11.94 14.18 -17.04
CA SER A 179 -11.84 13.19 -15.96
C SER A 179 -12.29 11.82 -16.47
N LYS A 180 -11.42 10.82 -16.30
CA LYS A 180 -11.65 9.46 -16.79
C LYS A 180 -12.41 8.65 -15.75
N VAL A 181 -13.17 7.69 -16.22
CA VAL A 181 -13.77 6.63 -15.41
C VAL A 181 -13.11 5.31 -15.76
N VAL A 182 -12.88 4.48 -14.75
CA VAL A 182 -12.27 3.15 -14.88
C VAL A 182 -13.33 2.08 -14.71
N LEU A 183 -13.34 1.11 -15.62
CA LEU A 183 -14.22 -0.04 -15.57
C LEU A 183 -13.69 -1.09 -14.57
N PRO A 184 -14.50 -1.54 -13.58
CA PRO A 184 -14.03 -2.41 -12.50
C PRO A 184 -13.67 -3.83 -12.96
N THR A 185 -14.18 -4.28 -14.11
CA THR A 185 -13.99 -5.66 -14.59
C THR A 185 -12.78 -5.83 -15.50
N CYS A 186 -12.32 -4.76 -16.14
CA CYS A 186 -11.24 -4.83 -17.14
C CYS A 186 -10.24 -3.67 -17.06
N CYS A 187 -10.37 -2.79 -16.07
CA CYS A 187 -9.48 -1.66 -15.78
C CYS A 187 -9.26 -0.66 -16.93
N HIS A 188 -10.02 -0.73 -18.02
CA HIS A 188 -9.94 0.25 -19.09
C HIS A 188 -10.60 1.57 -18.70
N SER A 189 -10.04 2.68 -19.19
CA SER A 189 -10.47 4.03 -18.84
C SER A 189 -10.96 4.83 -20.05
N MET A 190 -12.01 5.63 -19.85
CA MET A 190 -12.54 6.58 -20.83
C MET A 190 -13.27 7.70 -20.09
N CYS A 191 -13.59 8.83 -20.73
CA CYS A 191 -14.39 9.85 -20.06
C CYS A 191 -15.84 9.39 -19.84
N MET A 192 -16.51 9.97 -18.84
CA MET A 192 -17.91 9.63 -18.50
C MET A 192 -18.87 9.83 -19.69
N LYS A 193 -18.63 10.84 -20.53
CA LYS A 193 -19.44 11.10 -21.74
C LYS A 193 -19.33 9.91 -22.70
N CYS A 194 -18.11 9.48 -23.02
CA CYS A 194 -17.86 8.34 -23.90
C CYS A 194 -18.40 7.03 -23.32
N TYR A 195 -18.25 6.80 -22.01
CA TYR A 195 -18.86 5.64 -21.35
C TYR A 195 -20.39 5.61 -21.52
N ARG A 196 -21.08 6.72 -21.23
CA ARG A 196 -22.55 6.79 -21.34
C ARG A 196 -23.03 6.57 -22.77
N SER A 197 -22.41 7.27 -23.72
CA SER A 197 -22.73 7.15 -25.15
C SER A 197 -22.48 5.73 -25.68
N TRP A 198 -21.38 5.10 -25.28
CA TRP A 198 -21.04 3.75 -25.68
C TRP A 198 -21.99 2.72 -25.06
N ARG A 199 -22.27 2.82 -23.74
CA ARG A 199 -23.17 1.92 -23.02
C ARG A 199 -24.59 1.91 -23.58
N ALA A 200 -25.06 3.05 -24.11
CA ALA A 200 -26.35 3.14 -24.79
C ALA A 200 -26.40 2.30 -26.08
N ARG A 201 -25.25 2.02 -26.70
CA ARG A 201 -25.12 1.30 -27.99
C ARG A 201 -24.66 -0.15 -27.81
N SER A 202 -23.80 -0.41 -26.83
CA SER A 202 -23.22 -1.73 -26.56
C SER A 202 -23.01 -1.94 -25.06
N GLN A 203 -23.27 -3.17 -24.60
CA GLN A 203 -23.00 -3.59 -23.23
C GLN A 203 -21.64 -4.30 -23.10
N SER A 204 -20.66 -3.86 -23.90
CA SER A 204 -19.29 -4.38 -23.89
C SER A 204 -18.27 -3.25 -23.78
N CYS A 205 -17.10 -3.51 -23.21
CA CYS A 205 -16.00 -2.56 -23.15
C CYS A 205 -15.56 -2.18 -24.58
N PRO A 206 -15.42 -0.89 -24.93
CA PRO A 206 -14.97 -0.47 -26.26
C PRO A 206 -13.53 -0.91 -26.59
N PHE A 207 -12.72 -1.20 -25.58
CA PHE A 207 -11.32 -1.56 -25.75
C PHE A 207 -11.11 -3.08 -25.83
N CYS A 208 -11.68 -3.85 -24.88
CA CYS A 208 -11.47 -5.30 -24.79
C CYS A 208 -12.72 -6.16 -25.03
N ARG A 209 -13.89 -5.54 -25.23
CA ARG A 209 -15.19 -6.20 -25.44
C ARG A 209 -15.71 -7.04 -24.26
N ASP A 210 -15.11 -6.95 -23.07
CA ASP A 210 -15.64 -7.56 -21.85
C ASP A 210 -17.04 -7.03 -21.50
N SER A 211 -17.87 -7.89 -20.91
CA SER A 211 -19.26 -7.59 -20.60
C SER A 211 -19.41 -6.51 -19.52
N LEU A 212 -20.20 -5.48 -19.81
CA LEU A 212 -20.57 -4.39 -18.90
C LEU A 212 -21.95 -4.58 -18.26
N ARG A 213 -22.62 -5.72 -18.49
CA ARG A 213 -24.01 -5.95 -18.04
C ARG A 213 -24.19 -5.83 -16.52
N ARG A 214 -23.13 -6.04 -15.73
CA ARG A 214 -23.13 -5.95 -14.26
C ARG A 214 -22.53 -4.64 -13.73
N VAL A 215 -22.14 -3.72 -14.61
CA VAL A 215 -21.50 -2.45 -14.24
C VAL A 215 -22.50 -1.31 -14.40
N ASN A 216 -22.84 -0.66 -13.29
CA ASN A 216 -23.62 0.57 -13.26
C ASN A 216 -22.71 1.79 -13.12
N SER A 217 -23.28 2.99 -13.30
CA SER A 217 -22.52 4.25 -13.15
C SER A 217 -21.97 4.47 -11.75
N GLY A 218 -22.58 3.87 -10.72
CA GLY A 218 -22.08 3.91 -9.34
C GLY A 218 -20.92 2.96 -9.06
N ASP A 219 -20.65 2.01 -9.96
CA ASP A 219 -19.54 1.06 -9.86
C ASP A 219 -18.28 1.56 -10.58
N LEU A 220 -18.36 2.74 -11.19
CA LEU A 220 -17.27 3.37 -11.93
C LEU A 220 -16.37 4.14 -10.97
N TRP A 221 -15.07 3.96 -11.15
CA TRP A 221 -14.06 4.67 -10.38
C TRP A 221 -13.66 5.92 -11.13
N ILE A 222 -13.70 7.08 -10.48
CA ILE A 222 -13.25 8.34 -11.08
C ILE A 222 -11.72 8.39 -10.95
N CYS A 223 -11.02 8.47 -12.08
CA CYS A 223 -9.61 8.77 -12.12
C CYS A 223 -9.45 10.28 -11.94
N THR A 224 -9.09 10.71 -10.75
CA THR A 224 -8.66 12.08 -10.48
C THR A 224 -7.36 12.32 -11.23
N SER A 225 -7.30 13.37 -12.06
CA SER A 225 -6.05 13.73 -12.72
C SER A 225 -5.00 14.11 -11.68
N SER A 226 -3.73 13.99 -12.05
CA SER A 226 -2.60 14.46 -11.22
C SER A 226 -2.68 15.96 -10.90
N THR A 227 -3.44 16.71 -11.69
CA THR A 227 -3.64 18.17 -11.62
C THR A 227 -4.85 18.60 -10.78
N GLU A 228 -5.83 17.72 -10.53
CA GLU A 228 -7.03 18.01 -9.72
C GLU A 228 -6.86 17.68 -8.22
N ILE A 229 -5.76 17.02 -7.83
CA ILE A 229 -5.44 16.76 -6.40
C ILE A 229 -4.68 17.97 -5.84
N VAL A 230 -5.44 18.99 -5.45
CA VAL A 230 -4.91 20.30 -5.03
C VAL A 230 -4.02 20.23 -3.78
N ASP A 231 -4.07 19.14 -2.98
CA ASP A 231 -3.23 19.07 -1.78
C ASP A 231 -2.93 17.62 -1.30
N LEU A 232 -2.14 16.87 -2.09
CA LEU A 232 -1.57 15.56 -1.70
C LEU A 232 -0.92 15.58 -0.29
N PRO A 233 -0.10 16.59 0.07
CA PRO A 233 0.46 16.72 1.42
C PRO A 233 -0.60 16.90 2.52
N PHE A 234 -1.67 17.66 2.26
CA PHE A 234 -2.77 17.78 3.22
C PHE A 234 -3.53 16.47 3.40
N ILE A 235 -3.79 15.74 2.31
CA ILE A 235 -4.45 14.43 2.34
C ILE A 235 -3.61 13.43 3.14
N SER A 236 -2.29 13.39 2.92
CA SER A 236 -1.40 12.50 3.67
C SER A 236 -1.36 12.86 5.16
N SER A 237 -1.25 14.14 5.52
CA SER A 237 -1.29 14.58 6.93
C SER A 237 -2.63 14.24 7.60
N GLU A 238 -3.76 14.41 6.92
CA GLU A 238 -5.08 14.06 7.46
C GLU A 238 -5.25 12.54 7.63
N ASN A 239 -4.77 11.74 6.68
CA ASN A 239 -4.76 10.27 6.82
C ASN A 239 -3.88 9.82 7.98
N LEU A 240 -2.73 10.48 8.19
CA LEU A 240 -1.84 10.21 9.30
C LEU A 240 -2.52 10.53 10.65
N LYS A 241 -3.18 11.68 10.76
CA LYS A 241 -3.97 12.04 11.96
C LYS A 241 -5.03 10.99 12.27
N ARG A 242 -5.76 10.50 11.27
CA ARG A 242 -6.78 9.46 11.44
C ARG A 242 -6.20 8.16 11.96
N LEU A 243 -5.06 7.74 11.42
CA LEU A 243 -4.35 6.56 11.88
C LEU A 243 -3.96 6.69 13.37
N PHE A 244 -3.37 7.82 13.77
CA PHE A 244 -3.00 8.03 15.17
C PHE A 244 -4.20 8.11 16.11
N MET A 245 -5.26 8.81 15.71
CA MET A 245 -6.51 8.82 16.49
C MET A 245 -7.12 7.43 16.67
N PHE A 246 -6.98 6.55 15.67
CA PHE A 246 -7.38 5.15 15.80
C PHE A 246 -6.51 4.40 16.81
N ILE A 247 -5.19 4.55 16.72
CA ILE A 247 -4.23 3.90 17.63
C ILE A 247 -4.46 4.34 19.09
N ASP A 248 -4.72 5.63 19.33
CA ASP A 248 -4.96 6.14 20.68
C ASP A 248 -6.25 5.61 21.33
N LYS A 249 -7.23 5.18 20.51
CA LYS A 249 -8.46 4.53 20.96
C LYS A 249 -8.29 3.04 21.27
N LEU A 250 -7.16 2.42 20.90
CA LEU A 250 -6.92 1.01 21.19
C LEU A 250 -6.76 0.78 22.70
N PRO A 251 -7.10 -0.42 23.20
CA PRO A 251 -6.94 -0.79 24.61
C PRO A 251 -5.52 -0.53 25.12
N LEU A 252 -5.42 0.24 26.20
CA LEU A 252 -4.15 0.50 26.88
C LEU A 252 -3.72 -0.71 27.71
N ILE A 253 -2.46 -1.09 27.64
CA ILE A 253 -1.83 -1.92 28.65
C ILE A 253 -1.37 -0.99 29.76
N VAL A 254 -2.12 -0.98 30.87
CA VAL A 254 -1.68 -0.32 32.10
C VAL A 254 -0.61 -1.23 32.72
N PRO A 255 0.62 -0.75 32.99
CA PRO A 255 1.58 -1.52 33.76
C PRO A 255 1.02 -1.77 35.16
N ASP A 256 1.14 -2.99 35.68
CA ASP A 256 0.74 -3.30 37.04
C ASP A 256 1.47 -2.35 38.03
N PRO A 257 0.74 -1.60 38.89
CA PRO A 257 1.36 -0.74 39.90
C PRO A 257 2.40 -1.46 40.78
N LYS A 258 2.27 -2.78 40.95
CA LYS A 258 3.21 -3.60 41.74
C LYS A 258 4.57 -3.79 41.06
N LEU A 259 4.62 -3.78 39.73
CA LEU A 259 5.89 -3.84 38.97
C LEU A 259 6.62 -2.50 39.02
N ILE A 260 5.89 -1.38 39.00
CA ILE A 260 6.45 -0.03 39.09
C ILE A 260 7.20 0.18 40.43
N SER A 261 6.65 -0.32 41.54
CA SER A 261 7.32 -0.26 42.85
C SER A 261 8.61 -1.09 42.91
N TYR A 262 8.73 -2.18 42.16
CA TYR A 262 9.92 -3.02 42.19
C TYR A 262 11.09 -2.38 41.43
N TYR A 263 10.79 -1.66 40.34
CA TYR A 263 11.80 -0.94 39.55
C TYR A 263 12.27 0.37 40.20
N LEU A 264 11.42 1.05 40.96
CA LEU A 264 11.77 2.28 41.68
C LEU A 264 12.53 2.05 42.99
N ASN A 265 12.46 0.86 43.58
CA ASN A 265 13.12 0.53 44.86
C ASN A 265 14.49 -0.14 44.71
N HIS A 266 14.98 -0.33 43.48
CA HIS A 266 16.28 -0.97 43.21
C HIS A 266 17.30 -0.05 42.49
N TYR A 267 17.05 1.26 42.49
CA TYR A 267 17.99 2.31 42.09
C TYR A 267 18.31 3.23 43.26
#